data_AF-A0A9Q8T346-F1
#
_entry.id   AF-A0A9Q8T346-F1
#
_cell.length_a   1.000
_cell.length_b   1.000
_cell.length_c   1.000
_cell.angle_alpha   90.00
_cell.angle_beta   90.00
_cell.angle_gamma   90.00
#
_symmetry.space_group_name_H-M   'P 1'
#
loop_
_entity.id
_entity.type
_entity.pdbx_description
1 polymer ?
#
loop_
_entity_poly.entity_id
_entity_poly.type
_entity_poly.pdbx_seq_one_letter_code
_entity_poly.pdbx_strand_id
1 'polypeptide(L)'
;MLSRTCRAGRILAQKDWKDASLALSASEQISFWAAVAYKLPNHWVCARCCALHETDRSDTPRSQRSPPCQQGETLDTLGRSYKLRHTHIELALKFRRMGTNTAYFSELLEPCEYRTYRGAESWKSGSPNVTIHIPRIVEGRFCLQVIKEFHGYEALHEIRSFRICRHQLFPWWYWGIKDWGVFEKNMEAAWHHPGNVYDGHCQCCPVDYSILRDDDVLRVTLWYDFGTGKSPRDLEWMVHLGDETDIYSNGLYVNVKDHEPGSIRKSFQQSSFNHMVRGLLRGMTLISRKLCRTAREVMMEHKLV
;
A
#
# COMPACT_ATOMS: atom_id res chain seq x y z
N MET A 1 -30.14 19.74 -7.42
CA MET A 1 -30.55 18.74 -6.41
C MET A 1 -29.51 18.56 -5.29
N LEU A 2 -28.19 18.49 -5.58
CA LEU A 2 -27.14 18.35 -4.54
C LEU A 2 -27.09 19.48 -3.49
N SER A 3 -27.46 20.72 -3.84
CA SER A 3 -27.53 21.85 -2.91
C SER A 3 -28.67 21.78 -1.89
N ARG A 4 -29.58 20.80 -1.99
CA ARG A 4 -30.70 20.65 -1.05
C ARG A 4 -30.52 19.52 -0.05
N THR A 5 -29.50 18.67 -0.19
CA THR A 5 -29.39 17.42 0.58
C THR A 5 -28.15 17.31 1.46
N CYS A 6 -27.06 18.07 1.24
CA CYS A 6 -25.96 18.14 2.21
C CYS A 6 -25.26 19.51 2.27
N ARG A 7 -24.65 19.82 3.42
CA ARG A 7 -23.93 21.08 3.68
C ARG A 7 -22.78 21.30 2.69
N ALA A 8 -22.03 20.26 2.35
CA ALA A 8 -20.96 20.30 1.34
C ALA A 8 -21.49 20.66 -0.07
N GLY A 9 -22.65 20.11 -0.46
CA GLY A 9 -23.30 20.43 -1.73
C GLY A 9 -23.84 21.85 -1.82
N ARG A 10 -24.22 22.45 -0.68
CA ARG A 10 -24.54 23.88 -0.59
C ARG A 10 -23.31 24.75 -0.78
N ILE A 11 -22.19 24.38 -0.16
CA ILE A 11 -20.92 25.09 -0.28
C ILE A 11 -20.47 25.12 -1.74
N LEU A 12 -20.45 23.98 -2.45
CA LEU A 12 -20.05 23.93 -3.87
C LEU A 12 -20.92 24.77 -4.81
N ALA A 13 -22.16 25.08 -4.41
CA ALA A 13 -23.07 25.90 -5.21
C ALA A 13 -22.92 27.42 -4.94
N GLN A 14 -22.11 27.81 -3.95
CA GLN A 14 -21.81 29.21 -3.66
C GLN A 14 -20.70 29.72 -4.59
N LYS A 15 -20.80 30.99 -4.98
CA LYS A 15 -19.78 31.66 -5.81
C LYS A 15 -18.41 31.63 -5.14
N ASP A 16 -18.39 31.76 -3.80
CA ASP A 16 -17.19 31.82 -2.96
C ASP A 16 -17.04 30.57 -2.08
N TRP A 17 -17.26 29.39 -2.69
CA TRP A 17 -17.25 28.11 -1.99
C TRP A 17 -15.96 27.81 -1.22
N LYS A 18 -14.83 28.42 -1.61
CA LYS A 18 -13.55 28.31 -0.90
C LYS A 18 -13.64 28.94 0.49
N ASP A 19 -14.20 30.14 0.60
CA ASP A 19 -14.36 30.83 1.88
C ASP A 19 -15.42 30.13 2.75
N ALA A 20 -16.49 29.64 2.12
CA ALA A 20 -17.51 28.87 2.81
C ALA A 20 -17.01 27.51 3.33
N SER A 21 -15.97 26.94 2.73
CA SER A 21 -15.32 25.73 3.23
C SER A 21 -14.53 25.98 4.53
N LEU A 22 -14.03 27.19 4.76
CA LEU A 22 -13.32 27.56 5.99
C LEU A 22 -14.23 27.54 7.23
N ALA A 23 -15.55 27.67 7.04
CA ALA A 23 -16.54 27.60 8.11
C ALA A 23 -16.91 26.16 8.54
N LEU A 24 -16.31 25.15 7.91
CA LEU A 24 -16.47 23.75 8.30
C LEU A 24 -15.50 23.37 9.44
N SER A 25 -15.84 22.37 10.24
CA SER A 25 -14.88 21.77 11.17
C SER A 25 -13.74 21.08 10.40
N ALA A 26 -12.57 20.86 11.02
CA ALA A 26 -11.42 20.23 10.34
C ALA A 26 -11.77 18.85 9.72
N SER A 27 -12.60 18.05 10.39
CA SER A 27 -13.07 16.75 9.87
C SER A 27 -13.98 16.92 8.63
N GLU A 28 -14.90 17.88 8.68
CA GLU A 28 -15.75 18.22 7.54
C GLU A 28 -14.95 18.83 6.38
N GLN A 29 -13.93 19.66 6.67
CA GLN A 29 -13.04 20.24 5.66
C GLN A 29 -12.28 19.16 4.91
N ILE A 30 -11.68 18.19 5.61
CA ILE A 30 -10.95 17.09 4.96
C ILE A 30 -11.90 16.24 4.11
N SER A 31 -13.09 15.92 4.63
CA SER A 31 -14.09 15.16 3.87
C SER A 31 -14.54 15.91 2.61
N PHE A 32 -14.71 17.22 2.71
CA PHE A 32 -15.03 18.10 1.60
C PHE A 32 -13.89 18.11 0.55
N TRP A 33 -12.65 18.35 0.98
CA TRP A 33 -11.48 18.40 0.10
C TRP A 33 -11.17 17.04 -0.53
N ALA A 34 -11.38 15.94 0.19
CA ALA A 34 -11.30 14.59 -0.35
C ALA A 34 -12.27 14.38 -1.53
N ALA A 35 -13.52 14.84 -1.38
CA ALA A 35 -14.52 14.76 -2.46
C ALA A 35 -14.14 15.62 -3.68
N VAL A 36 -13.56 16.80 -3.45
CA VAL A 36 -13.04 17.68 -4.53
C VAL A 36 -11.82 17.03 -5.20
N ALA A 37 -10.83 16.60 -4.42
CA ALA A 37 -9.61 15.94 -4.89
C ALA A 37 -9.94 14.69 -5.70
N TYR A 38 -10.96 13.92 -5.30
CA TYR A 38 -11.42 12.75 -6.05
C TYR A 38 -11.74 13.08 -7.52
N LYS A 39 -12.19 14.29 -7.84
CA LYS A 39 -12.51 14.71 -9.22
C LYS A 39 -11.35 15.40 -9.95
N LEU A 40 -10.30 15.80 -9.25
CA LEU A 40 -9.15 16.50 -9.81
C LEU A 40 -7.94 15.55 -9.91
N PRO A 41 -7.53 15.14 -11.12
CA PRO A 41 -6.53 14.09 -11.30
C PRO A 41 -5.17 14.45 -10.68
N ASN A 42 -4.74 15.71 -10.82
CA ASN A 42 -3.40 16.15 -10.38
C ASN A 42 -3.41 16.85 -9.02
N HIS A 43 -4.44 16.61 -8.21
CA HIS A 43 -4.52 17.18 -6.87
C HIS A 43 -4.75 16.11 -5.82
N TRP A 44 -4.37 16.37 -4.58
CA TRP A 44 -4.58 15.48 -3.44
C TRP A 44 -4.89 16.30 -2.19
N VAL A 45 -5.54 15.69 -1.20
CA VAL A 45 -5.90 16.36 0.06
C VAL A 45 -4.88 16.04 1.14
N CYS A 46 -4.34 17.06 1.80
CA CYS A 46 -3.49 16.89 2.97
C CYS A 46 -4.34 16.88 4.22
N ALA A 47 -4.21 15.83 5.04
CA ALA A 47 -4.93 15.77 6.29
C ALA A 47 -4.41 16.78 7.33
N ARG A 48 -3.12 17.17 7.29
CA ARG A 48 -2.53 18.09 8.26
C ARG A 48 -2.99 19.52 8.06
N CYS A 49 -2.84 20.07 6.86
CA CYS A 49 -3.23 21.46 6.58
C CYS A 49 -4.70 21.60 6.14
N CYS A 50 -5.42 20.49 5.97
CA CYS A 50 -6.82 20.48 5.49
C CYS A 50 -6.98 21.23 4.16
N ALA A 51 -6.02 21.09 3.25
CA ALA A 51 -5.99 21.80 1.98
C ALA A 51 -5.68 20.88 0.80
N LEU A 52 -5.97 21.38 -0.40
CA LEU A 52 -5.69 20.72 -1.66
C LEU A 52 -4.29 21.11 -2.16
N HIS A 53 -3.49 20.12 -2.53
CA HIS A 53 -2.16 20.30 -3.09
C HIS A 53 -2.09 19.79 -4.53
N GLU A 54 -1.24 20.42 -5.34
CA GLU A 54 -0.86 19.87 -6.64
C GLU A 54 0.06 18.65 -6.49
N THR A 55 0.03 17.79 -7.50
CA THR A 55 0.85 16.57 -7.54
C THR A 55 2.26 16.89 -8.03
N ASP A 56 3.27 16.65 -7.20
CA ASP A 56 4.66 16.54 -7.65
C ASP A 56 4.89 15.13 -8.20
N ARG A 57 5.12 15.03 -9.51
CA ARG A 57 5.36 13.74 -10.18
C ARG A 57 6.72 13.11 -9.83
N SER A 58 7.61 13.87 -9.21
CA SER A 58 8.89 13.36 -8.72
C SER A 58 8.76 12.68 -7.36
N ASP A 59 7.61 12.84 -6.70
CA ASP A 59 7.32 12.25 -5.40
C ASP A 59 6.85 10.80 -5.58
N THR A 60 7.70 9.85 -5.24
CA THR A 60 7.38 8.42 -5.28
C THR A 60 7.70 7.77 -3.94
N PRO A 61 7.17 6.57 -3.65
CA PRO A 61 7.57 5.83 -2.45
C PRO A 61 9.09 5.61 -2.33
N ARG A 62 9.83 5.58 -3.45
CA ARG A 62 11.30 5.40 -3.47
C ARG A 62 12.07 6.73 -3.35
N SER A 63 11.52 7.79 -3.93
CA SER A 63 12.13 9.12 -3.95
C SER A 63 11.12 10.13 -3.39
N GLN A 64 11.14 10.31 -2.07
CA GLN A 64 10.23 11.21 -1.40
C GLN A 64 10.57 12.67 -1.69
N ARG A 65 9.60 13.40 -2.24
CA ARG A 65 9.58 14.86 -2.30
C ARG A 65 8.38 15.31 -1.49
N SER A 66 8.61 15.73 -0.25
CA SER A 66 7.49 16.09 0.64
C SER A 66 7.44 17.59 0.89
N PRO A 67 6.27 18.23 0.69
CA PRO A 67 6.07 19.56 1.24
C PRO A 67 6.16 19.50 2.78
N PRO A 68 6.47 20.62 3.45
CA PRO A 68 6.59 20.67 4.91
C PRO A 68 5.39 20.08 5.66
N CYS A 69 4.17 20.20 5.11
CA CYS A 69 2.94 19.66 5.69
C CYS A 69 2.85 18.13 5.73
N GLN A 70 3.72 17.40 5.02
CA GLN A 70 3.76 15.92 5.01
C GLN A 70 4.95 15.33 5.78
N GLN A 71 5.74 16.15 6.46
CA GLN A 71 6.86 15.65 7.26
C GLN A 71 6.34 14.74 8.39
N GLY A 72 6.76 13.46 8.37
CA GLY A 72 6.38 12.46 9.37
C GLY A 72 5.17 11.58 9.02
N GLU A 73 4.52 11.74 7.85
CA GLU A 73 3.35 10.92 7.46
C GLU A 73 3.69 9.53 6.86
N THR A 74 4.92 9.04 7.04
CA THR A 74 5.41 7.84 6.36
C THR A 74 5.33 6.60 7.25
N LEU A 75 4.97 5.46 6.66
CA LEU A 75 5.03 4.15 7.33
C LEU A 75 6.49 3.69 7.52
N ASP A 76 6.98 3.75 8.75
CA ASP A 76 8.32 3.29 9.15
C ASP A 76 8.50 1.77 9.03
N THR A 77 7.43 0.99 9.22
CA THR A 77 7.42 -0.48 9.20
C THR A 77 7.82 -1.06 7.84
N LEU A 78 7.66 -0.29 6.76
CA LEU A 78 8.05 -0.71 5.41
C LEU A 78 9.56 -0.65 5.19
N GLY A 79 10.32 0.03 6.06
CA GLY A 79 11.76 0.18 5.97
C GLY A 79 12.18 1.49 5.29
N ARG A 80 13.49 1.77 5.33
CA ARG A 80 14.06 3.09 4.96
C ARG A 80 13.94 3.42 3.47
N SER A 81 13.90 2.40 2.61
CA SER A 81 13.91 2.53 1.16
C SER A 81 12.54 2.74 0.52
N TYR A 82 11.45 2.59 1.29
CA TYR A 82 10.09 2.67 0.75
C TYR A 82 9.16 3.42 1.69
N LYS A 83 8.94 4.70 1.38
CA LYS A 83 8.21 5.66 2.22
C LYS A 83 6.81 5.89 1.65
N LEU A 84 5.90 4.98 1.96
CA LEU A 84 4.51 5.09 1.52
C LEU A 84 3.75 6.15 2.34
N ARG A 85 2.91 6.94 1.66
CA ARG A 85 2.00 7.94 2.23
C ARG A 85 0.62 7.77 1.62
N HIS A 86 -0.40 8.34 2.26
CA HIS A 86 -1.77 8.37 1.73
C HIS A 86 -1.82 8.95 0.31
N THR A 87 -1.01 9.98 0.03
CA THR A 87 -0.99 10.64 -1.29
C THR A 87 -0.64 9.69 -2.42
N HIS A 88 0.37 8.83 -2.21
CA HIS A 88 0.74 7.82 -3.20
C HIS A 88 -0.42 6.85 -3.49
N ILE A 89 -1.15 6.45 -2.43
CA ILE A 89 -2.32 5.56 -2.53
C ILE A 89 -3.47 6.24 -3.27
N GLU A 90 -3.84 7.46 -2.85
CA GLU A 90 -4.90 8.27 -3.46
C GLU A 90 -4.62 8.47 -4.96
N LEU A 91 -3.40 8.89 -5.31
CA LEU A 91 -2.99 9.16 -6.68
C LEU A 91 -2.97 7.89 -7.53
N ALA A 92 -2.42 6.78 -7.04
CA ALA A 92 -2.41 5.51 -7.77
C ALA A 92 -3.84 5.04 -8.10
N LEU A 93 -4.74 5.07 -7.12
CA LEU A 93 -6.15 4.67 -7.31
C LEU A 93 -6.90 5.64 -8.24
N LYS A 94 -6.63 6.93 -8.12
CA LYS A 94 -7.21 7.98 -8.96
C LYS A 94 -6.79 7.85 -10.42
N PHE A 95 -5.50 7.69 -10.68
CA PHE A 95 -4.97 7.51 -12.04
C PHE A 95 -5.46 6.22 -12.67
N ARG A 96 -5.55 5.13 -11.89
CA ARG A 96 -6.16 3.88 -12.35
C ARG A 96 -7.61 4.07 -12.78
N ARG A 97 -8.42 4.76 -11.98
CA ARG A 97 -9.84 5.00 -12.26
C ARG A 97 -10.05 5.95 -13.45
N MET A 98 -9.23 7.00 -13.56
CA MET A 98 -9.37 8.03 -14.58
C MET A 98 -8.67 7.71 -15.90
N GLY A 99 -7.72 6.76 -15.91
CA GLY A 99 -6.94 6.44 -17.11
C GLY A 99 -5.98 7.56 -17.53
N THR A 100 -5.46 8.34 -16.57
CA THR A 100 -4.56 9.49 -16.81
C THR A 100 -3.22 9.31 -16.11
N ASN A 101 -2.23 10.15 -16.43
CA ASN A 101 -0.88 10.14 -15.83
C ASN A 101 -0.22 8.74 -15.83
N THR A 102 -0.30 8.02 -16.95
CA THR A 102 0.14 6.62 -17.06
C THR A 102 1.59 6.39 -16.65
N ALA A 103 2.51 7.29 -17.02
CA ALA A 103 3.93 7.19 -16.65
C ALA A 103 4.12 7.23 -15.12
N TYR A 104 3.60 8.28 -14.49
CA TYR A 104 3.69 8.42 -13.03
C TYR A 104 2.90 7.34 -12.27
N PHE A 105 1.75 6.91 -12.80
CA PHE A 105 1.03 5.76 -12.28
C PHE A 105 1.87 4.47 -12.29
N SER A 106 2.61 4.22 -13.37
CA SER A 106 3.53 3.09 -13.45
C SER A 106 4.65 3.18 -12.41
N GLU A 107 5.21 4.37 -12.18
CA GLU A 107 6.24 4.60 -11.16
C GLU A 107 5.71 4.37 -9.73
N LEU A 108 4.47 4.78 -9.44
CA LEU A 108 3.82 4.55 -8.15
C LEU A 108 3.59 3.06 -7.84
N LEU A 109 3.46 2.23 -8.88
CA LEU A 109 3.26 0.78 -8.77
C LEU A 109 4.51 -0.03 -9.11
N GLU A 110 5.67 0.62 -9.25
CA GLU A 110 6.90 -0.09 -9.58
C GLU A 110 7.41 -0.88 -8.37
N PRO A 111 7.70 -2.18 -8.52
CA PRO A 111 8.37 -2.94 -7.47
C PRO A 111 9.71 -2.32 -7.10
N CYS A 112 10.03 -2.35 -5.81
CA CYS A 112 11.29 -1.86 -5.29
C CYS A 112 12.02 -3.00 -4.59
N GLU A 113 13.33 -3.09 -4.79
CA GLU A 113 14.20 -4.02 -4.08
C GLU A 113 15.34 -3.26 -3.42
N TYR A 114 15.59 -3.57 -2.16
CA TYR A 114 16.66 -3.01 -1.38
C TYR A 114 17.49 -4.13 -0.77
N ARG A 115 18.80 -4.10 -1.04
CA ARG A 115 19.78 -5.05 -0.51
C ARG A 115 20.71 -4.35 0.46
N THR A 116 20.96 -4.98 1.60
CA THR A 116 21.97 -4.57 2.57
C THR A 116 22.91 -5.73 2.87
N TYR A 117 24.16 -5.39 3.12
CA TYR A 117 25.19 -6.35 3.47
C TYR A 117 25.58 -6.16 4.92
N ARG A 118 25.76 -7.27 5.65
CA ARG A 118 26.29 -7.26 7.02
C ARG A 118 27.67 -6.58 6.98
N GLY A 119 27.86 -5.56 7.81
CA GLY A 119 29.10 -4.77 7.87
C GLY A 119 29.11 -3.46 7.07
N ALA A 120 28.07 -3.15 6.28
CA ALA A 120 27.91 -1.81 5.73
C ALA A 120 27.61 -0.80 6.86
N GLU A 121 28.07 0.45 6.74
CA GLU A 121 27.82 1.51 7.74
C GLU A 121 26.33 1.73 8.04
N SER A 122 25.46 1.47 7.06
CA SER A 122 24.01 1.61 7.20
C SER A 122 23.31 0.38 7.78
N TRP A 123 24.01 -0.75 7.96
CA TRP A 123 23.42 -2.00 8.44
C TRP A 123 23.22 -1.97 9.95
N LYS A 124 22.05 -2.41 10.40
CA LYS A 124 21.73 -2.56 11.82
C LYS A 124 21.44 -4.03 12.11
N SER A 125 21.95 -4.53 13.23
CA SER A 125 21.61 -5.87 13.70
C SER A 125 20.09 -6.08 13.76
N GLY A 126 19.62 -7.23 13.27
CA GLY A 126 18.20 -7.55 13.12
C GLY A 126 17.52 -6.97 11.89
N SER A 127 18.26 -6.32 10.98
CA SER A 127 17.71 -5.86 9.71
C SER A 127 17.73 -6.96 8.64
N PRO A 128 16.73 -7.00 7.75
CA PRO A 128 16.75 -7.93 6.62
C PRO A 128 17.86 -7.58 5.62
N ASN A 129 18.47 -8.61 5.05
CA ASN A 129 19.46 -8.51 3.97
C ASN A 129 18.79 -8.07 2.67
N VAL A 130 17.58 -8.56 2.42
CA VAL A 130 16.78 -8.19 1.23
C VAL A 130 15.41 -7.73 1.68
N THR A 131 14.94 -6.59 1.16
CA THR A 131 13.54 -6.18 1.26
C THR A 131 13.00 -5.88 -0.13
N ILE A 132 11.88 -6.50 -0.49
CA ILE A 132 11.18 -6.28 -1.76
C ILE A 132 9.78 -5.75 -1.47
N HIS A 133 9.40 -4.66 -2.13
CA HIS A 133 8.07 -4.04 -2.06
C HIS A 133 7.38 -4.20 -3.41
N ILE A 134 6.20 -4.79 -3.43
CA ILE A 134 5.44 -5.06 -4.65
C ILE A 134 4.04 -4.44 -4.50
N PRO A 135 3.88 -3.15 -4.85
CA PRO A 135 2.60 -2.47 -4.78
C PRO A 135 1.65 -2.95 -5.87
N ARG A 136 0.34 -2.93 -5.59
CA ARG A 136 -0.70 -3.31 -6.55
C ARG A 136 -2.05 -2.69 -6.22
N ILE A 137 -2.86 -2.48 -7.24
CA ILE A 137 -4.30 -2.22 -7.06
C ILE A 137 -5.08 -3.52 -7.24
N VAL A 138 -5.76 -3.96 -6.19
CA VAL A 138 -6.61 -5.15 -6.18
C VAL A 138 -8.04 -4.71 -5.89
N GLU A 139 -8.96 -4.93 -6.84
CA GLU A 139 -10.38 -4.59 -6.68
C GLU A 139 -10.67 -3.14 -6.21
N GLY A 140 -9.85 -2.19 -6.68
CA GLY A 140 -10.00 -0.77 -6.32
C GLY A 140 -9.41 -0.41 -4.95
N ARG A 141 -8.60 -1.29 -4.37
CA ARG A 141 -7.87 -1.10 -3.11
C ARG A 141 -6.38 -1.13 -3.38
N PHE A 142 -5.60 -0.32 -2.66
CA PHE A 142 -4.15 -0.34 -2.78
C PHE A 142 -3.57 -1.36 -1.81
N CYS A 143 -2.98 -2.42 -2.34
CA CYS A 143 -2.33 -3.47 -1.57
C CYS A 143 -0.83 -3.45 -1.80
N LEU A 144 -0.08 -3.94 -0.81
CA LEU A 144 1.37 -4.03 -0.89
C LEU A 144 1.81 -5.40 -0.38
N GLN A 145 2.55 -6.14 -1.20
CA GLN A 145 3.31 -7.28 -0.72
C GLN A 145 4.72 -6.82 -0.34
N VAL A 146 5.18 -7.23 0.84
CA VAL A 146 6.55 -6.96 1.30
C VAL A 146 7.23 -8.28 1.61
N ILE A 147 8.37 -8.54 0.98
CA ILE A 147 9.20 -9.72 1.24
C ILE A 147 10.45 -9.24 1.99
N LYS A 148 10.75 -9.86 3.12
CA LYS A 148 11.97 -9.60 3.91
C LYS A 148 12.72 -10.89 4.09
N GLU A 149 13.98 -10.90 3.65
CA GLU A 149 14.85 -12.05 3.81
C GLU A 149 15.99 -11.72 4.77
N PHE A 150 16.22 -12.64 5.70
CA PHE A 150 17.27 -12.59 6.71
C PHE A 150 18.22 -13.74 6.43
N HIS A 151 19.47 -13.44 6.12
CA HIS A 151 20.49 -14.39 5.71
C HIS A 151 21.62 -14.42 6.74
N GLY A 152 22.14 -15.62 7.03
CA GLY A 152 23.34 -15.77 7.85
C GLY A 152 23.16 -15.26 9.28
N TYR A 153 21.99 -15.51 9.87
CA TYR A 153 21.73 -15.29 11.29
C TYR A 153 21.86 -16.63 12.02
N GLU A 154 22.62 -16.67 13.11
CA GLU A 154 22.87 -17.91 13.87
C GLU A 154 21.78 -18.15 14.91
N ALA A 155 21.17 -17.07 15.41
CA ALA A 155 20.14 -17.15 16.43
C ALA A 155 18.95 -16.24 16.17
N LEU A 156 17.75 -16.73 16.48
CA LEU A 156 16.49 -16.00 16.31
C LEU A 156 16.46 -14.66 17.07
N HIS A 157 17.16 -14.57 18.21
CA HIS A 157 17.17 -13.35 19.01
C HIS A 157 17.78 -12.15 18.27
N GLU A 158 18.64 -12.39 17.27
CA GLU A 158 19.22 -11.34 16.43
C GLU A 158 18.15 -10.59 15.62
N ILE A 159 17.02 -11.24 15.30
CA ILE A 159 15.92 -10.66 14.50
C ILE A 159 14.64 -10.39 15.30
N ARG A 160 14.67 -10.56 16.64
CA ARG A 160 13.50 -10.41 17.52
C ARG A 160 12.90 -9.00 17.57
N SER A 161 13.62 -7.98 17.12
CA SER A 161 13.13 -6.60 17.03
C SER A 161 12.27 -6.36 15.78
N PHE A 162 12.20 -7.33 14.86
CA PHE A 162 11.40 -7.21 13.65
C PHE A 162 9.89 -7.18 13.98
N ARG A 163 9.15 -6.33 13.26
CA ARG A 163 7.72 -6.08 13.46
C ARG A 163 7.02 -6.06 12.11
N ILE A 164 5.82 -6.62 12.04
CA ILE A 164 5.01 -6.66 10.81
C ILE A 164 4.10 -5.42 10.66
N CYS A 165 3.79 -4.73 11.76
CA CYS A 165 2.95 -3.54 11.76
C CYS A 165 3.19 -2.70 13.03
N ARG A 166 2.68 -1.46 13.05
CA ARG A 166 2.82 -0.57 14.21
C ARG A 166 2.10 -1.06 15.46
N HIS A 167 1.07 -1.89 15.32
CA HIS A 167 0.37 -2.48 16.46
C HIS A 167 1.26 -3.37 17.32
N GLN A 168 2.38 -3.87 16.78
CA GLN A 168 3.37 -4.64 17.55
C GLN A 168 4.42 -3.76 18.26
N LEU A 169 4.37 -2.43 18.12
CA LEU A 169 5.27 -1.49 18.80
C LEU A 169 4.78 -1.12 20.20
N PHE A 170 3.47 -1.19 20.45
CA PHE A 170 2.88 -0.84 21.74
C PHE A 170 2.34 -2.09 22.43
N PRO A 171 2.36 -2.17 23.77
CA PRO A 171 1.94 -3.36 24.50
C PRO A 171 0.50 -3.81 24.19
N TRP A 172 0.21 -5.09 24.34
CA TRP A 172 -1.09 -5.70 24.00
C TRP A 172 -2.30 -5.05 24.67
N TRP A 173 -2.14 -4.54 25.89
CA TRP A 173 -3.22 -3.86 26.63
C TRP A 173 -3.62 -2.53 26.01
N TYR A 174 -2.73 -1.92 25.22
CA TYR A 174 -3.04 -0.70 24.49
C TYR A 174 -4.07 -0.96 23.38
N TRP A 175 -4.10 -2.19 22.82
CA TRP A 175 -4.93 -2.51 21.65
C TRP A 175 -6.09 -3.49 21.92
N GLY A 176 -6.21 -4.03 23.14
CA GLY A 176 -7.21 -5.06 23.44
C GLY A 176 -6.95 -6.39 22.72
N ILE A 177 -5.71 -6.66 22.32
CA ILE A 177 -5.29 -7.87 21.58
C ILE A 177 -5.41 -9.10 22.47
N LYS A 178 -6.09 -10.15 21.98
CA LYS A 178 -6.33 -11.38 22.74
C LYS A 178 -5.19 -12.39 22.64
N ASP A 179 -4.51 -12.42 21.50
CA ASP A 179 -3.41 -13.37 21.25
C ASP A 179 -2.14 -12.60 20.85
N TRP A 180 -1.61 -11.87 21.83
CA TRP A 180 -0.31 -11.23 21.69
C TRP A 180 0.77 -12.32 21.67
N GLY A 181 1.70 -12.23 20.72
CA GLY A 181 2.77 -13.21 20.60
C GLY A 181 2.57 -14.28 19.51
N VAL A 182 1.45 -14.30 18.77
CA VAL A 182 1.26 -15.29 17.68
C VAL A 182 2.36 -15.18 16.63
N PHE A 183 2.74 -13.95 16.28
CA PHE A 183 3.84 -13.72 15.34
C PHE A 183 5.17 -14.26 15.88
N GLU A 184 5.48 -13.97 17.14
CA GLU A 184 6.68 -14.44 17.82
C GLU A 184 6.72 -15.97 17.93
N LYS A 185 5.59 -16.60 18.29
CA LYS A 185 5.43 -18.07 18.30
C LYS A 185 5.64 -18.67 16.92
N ASN A 186 5.07 -18.06 15.88
CA ASN A 186 5.25 -18.50 14.50
C ASN A 186 6.70 -18.32 14.02
N MET A 187 7.37 -17.24 14.43
CA MET A 187 8.80 -17.04 14.18
C MET A 187 9.65 -18.12 14.85
N GLU A 188 9.37 -18.44 16.12
CA GLU A 188 10.03 -19.52 16.85
C GLU A 188 9.79 -20.88 16.20
N ALA A 189 8.54 -21.18 15.83
CA ALA A 189 8.18 -22.42 15.16
C ALA A 189 8.88 -22.55 13.80
N ALA A 190 8.90 -21.49 12.98
CA ALA A 190 9.63 -21.46 11.71
C ALA A 190 11.14 -21.61 11.90
N TRP A 191 11.69 -21.04 12.98
CA TRP A 191 13.11 -21.17 13.28
C TRP A 191 13.50 -22.62 13.59
N HIS A 192 12.68 -23.34 14.35
CA HIS A 192 12.96 -24.70 14.80
C HIS A 192 12.50 -25.79 13.83
N HIS A 193 11.62 -25.49 12.89
CA HIS A 193 11.13 -26.46 11.90
C HIS A 193 11.26 -25.88 10.47
N PRO A 194 12.49 -25.85 9.91
CA PRO A 194 12.73 -25.41 8.54
C PRO A 194 11.91 -26.19 7.51
N GLY A 195 11.61 -25.57 6.37
CA GLY A 195 10.79 -26.11 5.29
C GLY A 195 9.28 -25.93 5.48
N ASN A 196 8.82 -25.66 6.70
CA ASN A 196 7.41 -25.40 6.99
C ASN A 196 7.05 -23.92 6.81
N VAL A 197 5.83 -23.66 6.32
CA VAL A 197 5.26 -22.31 6.21
C VAL A 197 4.34 -22.04 7.39
N TYR A 198 4.56 -20.93 8.08
CA TYR A 198 3.77 -20.48 9.21
C TYR A 198 3.03 -19.19 8.85
N ASP A 199 1.72 -19.32 8.69
CA ASP A 199 0.85 -18.20 8.34
C ASP A 199 0.24 -17.53 9.57
N GLY A 200 -0.05 -16.24 9.45
CA GLY A 200 -0.86 -15.54 10.43
C GLY A 200 -1.32 -14.18 9.93
N HIS A 201 -1.87 -13.39 10.85
CA HIS A 201 -2.41 -12.06 10.57
C HIS A 201 -2.28 -11.16 11.80
N CYS A 202 -2.42 -9.86 11.60
CA CYS A 202 -2.61 -8.90 12.69
C CYS A 202 -4.09 -8.81 13.08
N GLN A 203 -4.40 -8.75 14.37
CA GLN A 203 -5.77 -8.57 14.88
C GLN A 203 -6.25 -7.10 14.86
N CYS A 204 -5.41 -6.16 14.42
CA CYS A 204 -5.70 -4.72 14.52
C CYS A 204 -5.68 -3.98 13.18
N CYS A 205 -4.90 -4.46 12.21
CA CYS A 205 -4.85 -3.91 10.86
C CYS A 205 -4.96 -5.02 9.83
N PRO A 206 -5.41 -4.68 8.60
CA PRO A 206 -5.52 -5.61 7.50
C PRO A 206 -4.14 -5.98 6.94
N VAL A 207 -3.46 -6.86 7.67
CA VAL A 207 -2.13 -7.40 7.37
C VAL A 207 -2.14 -8.89 7.59
N ASP A 208 -1.85 -9.64 6.52
CA ASP A 208 -1.51 -11.06 6.59
C ASP A 208 -0.01 -11.24 6.48
N TYR A 209 0.50 -12.35 7.02
CA TYR A 209 1.89 -12.73 6.87
C TYR A 209 2.07 -14.24 6.68
N SER A 210 3.24 -14.61 6.17
CA SER A 210 3.76 -15.97 6.11
C SER A 210 5.24 -15.96 6.43
N ILE A 211 5.70 -16.92 7.23
CA ILE A 211 7.10 -17.10 7.60
C ILE A 211 7.55 -18.45 7.07
N LEU A 212 8.66 -18.47 6.36
CA LEU A 212 9.32 -19.68 5.89
C LEU A 212 10.80 -19.56 6.22
N ARG A 213 11.34 -20.55 6.93
CA ARG A 213 12.78 -20.74 7.01
C ARG A 213 13.16 -21.86 6.06
N ASP A 214 14.07 -21.59 5.16
CA ASP A 214 14.65 -22.57 4.25
C ASP A 214 16.18 -22.44 4.32
N ASP A 215 16.86 -23.53 4.66
CA ASP A 215 18.29 -23.53 4.98
C ASP A 215 18.69 -22.36 5.93
N ASP A 216 19.56 -21.48 5.45
CA ASP A 216 20.10 -20.30 6.14
C ASP A 216 19.31 -19.00 5.86
N VAL A 217 18.16 -19.11 5.21
CA VAL A 217 17.31 -17.99 4.83
C VAL A 217 15.99 -18.05 5.58
N LEU A 218 15.75 -17.06 6.44
CA LEU A 218 14.41 -16.78 6.94
C LEU A 218 13.74 -15.75 6.05
N ARG A 219 12.62 -16.13 5.43
CA ARG A 219 11.78 -15.24 4.63
C ARG A 219 10.48 -14.95 5.36
N VAL A 220 10.22 -13.67 5.58
CA VAL A 220 8.91 -13.17 6.03
C VAL A 220 8.25 -12.45 4.87
N THR A 221 7.07 -12.89 4.48
CA THR A 221 6.24 -12.21 3.47
C THR A 221 5.02 -11.61 4.16
N LEU A 222 4.73 -10.36 3.84
CA LEU A 222 3.65 -9.56 4.40
C LEU A 222 2.74 -9.08 3.28
N TRP A 223 1.44 -9.03 3.54
CA TRP A 223 0.45 -8.47 2.62
C TRP A 223 -0.38 -7.43 3.35
N TYR A 224 -0.24 -6.17 2.96
CA TYR A 224 -0.98 -5.04 3.49
C TYR A 224 -2.12 -4.66 2.57
N ASP A 225 -3.25 -4.25 3.14
CA ASP A 225 -4.30 -3.52 2.46
C ASP A 225 -4.43 -2.12 3.05
N PHE A 226 -4.09 -1.11 2.26
CA PHE A 226 -4.14 0.30 2.64
C PHE A 226 -5.45 0.99 2.26
N GLY A 227 -6.42 0.22 1.74
CA GLY A 227 -7.78 0.68 1.50
C GLY A 227 -7.99 1.40 0.18
N THR A 228 -9.09 2.16 0.13
CA THR A 228 -9.61 2.79 -1.08
C THR A 228 -9.06 4.19 -1.38
N GLY A 229 -8.20 4.73 -0.49
CA GLY A 229 -7.56 6.04 -0.66
C GLY A 229 -8.54 7.20 -0.87
N LYS A 230 -9.77 7.09 -0.35
CA LYS A 230 -10.80 8.12 -0.55
C LYS A 230 -10.53 9.32 0.33
N SER A 231 -10.07 9.10 1.56
CA SER A 231 -9.72 10.14 2.50
C SER A 231 -8.46 9.76 3.29
N PRO A 232 -7.56 10.71 3.55
CA PRO A 232 -6.42 10.51 4.45
C PRO A 232 -6.83 10.25 5.91
N ARG A 233 -8.11 10.42 6.24
CA ARG A 233 -8.71 10.04 7.53
C ARG A 233 -9.59 8.78 7.47
N ASP A 234 -9.52 8.03 6.37
CA ASP A 234 -10.19 6.73 6.32
C ASP A 234 -9.51 5.76 7.29
N LEU A 235 -10.34 5.05 8.07
CA LEU A 235 -9.86 4.04 9.02
C LEU A 235 -8.93 3.02 8.35
N GLU A 236 -9.22 2.64 7.10
CA GLU A 236 -8.43 1.66 6.33
C GLU A 236 -6.95 2.06 6.18
N TRP A 237 -6.67 3.36 6.14
CA TRP A 237 -5.32 3.90 6.07
C TRP A 237 -4.78 4.19 7.48
N MET A 238 -5.60 4.83 8.32
CA MET A 238 -5.20 5.28 9.65
C MET A 238 -4.75 4.15 10.59
N VAL A 239 -5.35 2.95 10.47
CA VAL A 239 -4.91 1.77 11.25
C VAL A 239 -3.43 1.43 11.07
N HIS A 240 -2.80 1.85 9.97
CA HIS A 240 -1.38 1.54 9.71
C HIS A 240 -0.42 2.58 10.30
N LEU A 241 -0.90 3.80 10.59
CA LEU A 241 -0.06 4.92 11.05
C LEU A 241 0.22 4.89 12.56
N GLY A 242 -0.62 4.23 13.36
CA GLY A 242 -0.50 4.29 14.83
C GLY A 242 -0.68 5.71 15.40
N ASP A 243 -0.35 5.88 16.69
CA ASP A 243 -0.59 7.07 17.52
C ASP A 243 0.56 8.10 17.48
N GLU A 244 1.49 8.01 16.51
CA GLU A 244 2.75 8.75 16.62
C GLU A 244 2.62 10.26 16.56
N THR A 245 1.42 10.78 16.31
CA THR A 245 1.13 12.18 16.57
C THR A 245 -0.39 12.36 16.61
N ASP A 246 -0.83 13.09 17.62
CA ASP A 246 -2.06 13.86 17.80
C ASP A 246 -2.55 14.67 16.55
N ILE A 247 -2.02 14.44 15.34
CA ILE A 247 -2.36 15.20 14.11
C ILE A 247 -3.82 14.96 13.71
N TYR A 248 -4.38 13.78 14.01
CA TYR A 248 -5.71 13.38 13.51
C TYR A 248 -6.70 12.92 14.58
N SER A 249 -6.26 12.63 15.80
CA SER A 249 -7.10 12.13 16.89
C SER A 249 -7.08 13.07 18.08
N ASN A 250 -8.24 13.59 18.49
CA ASN A 250 -8.43 14.16 19.83
C ASN A 250 -8.44 13.03 20.88
N GLY A 251 -7.31 12.33 21.04
CA GLY A 251 -7.10 11.27 22.03
C GLY A 251 -7.48 9.85 21.60
N LEU A 252 -6.61 8.91 21.98
CA LEU A 252 -6.88 7.55 22.49
C LEU A 252 -7.82 6.59 21.75
N TYR A 253 -8.29 6.90 20.54
CA TYR A 253 -9.01 5.93 19.73
C TYR A 253 -8.02 5.04 18.97
N VAL A 254 -7.79 3.87 19.59
CA VAL A 254 -7.21 2.69 18.99
C VAL A 254 -7.93 2.38 17.68
N ASN A 255 -7.28 2.69 16.56
CA ASN A 255 -7.80 2.41 15.23
C ASN A 255 -7.66 0.90 14.96
N VAL A 256 -8.71 0.12 15.22
CA VAL A 256 -8.79 -1.31 14.84
C VAL A 256 -9.64 -1.47 13.60
N LYS A 257 -9.12 -2.24 12.65
CA LYS A 257 -9.88 -2.73 11.51
C LYS A 257 -9.62 -4.21 11.34
N ASP A 258 -10.59 -5.00 11.78
CA ASP A 258 -10.59 -6.44 11.59
C ASP A 258 -10.69 -6.81 10.10
N HIS A 259 -10.07 -7.93 9.75
CA HIS A 259 -10.19 -8.58 8.46
C HIS A 259 -10.26 -10.10 8.63
N GLU A 260 -10.79 -10.79 7.62
CA GLU A 260 -10.77 -12.26 7.63
C GLU A 260 -9.31 -12.75 7.48
N PRO A 261 -8.80 -13.62 8.37
CA PRO A 261 -7.42 -14.10 8.31
C PRO A 261 -7.05 -14.69 6.94
N GLY A 262 -5.96 -14.23 6.33
CA GLY A 262 -5.50 -14.72 5.02
C GLY A 262 -6.23 -14.12 3.82
N SER A 263 -7.27 -13.31 4.02
CA SER A 263 -8.07 -12.70 2.94
C SER A 263 -7.25 -11.76 2.05
N ILE A 264 -6.31 -11.00 2.62
CA ILE A 264 -5.49 -10.03 1.90
C ILE A 264 -4.47 -10.77 1.03
N ARG A 265 -3.82 -11.78 1.61
CA ARG A 265 -2.91 -12.66 0.86
C ARG A 265 -3.61 -13.34 -0.31
N LYS A 266 -4.78 -13.94 -0.06
CA LYS A 266 -5.58 -14.64 -1.07
C LYS A 266 -5.99 -13.69 -2.21
N SER A 267 -6.49 -12.50 -1.88
CA SER A 267 -6.89 -11.50 -2.86
C SER A 267 -5.69 -11.04 -3.73
N PHE A 268 -4.53 -10.81 -3.10
CA PHE A 268 -3.31 -10.44 -3.81
C PHE A 268 -2.84 -11.53 -4.78
N GLN A 269 -2.86 -12.80 -4.36
CA GLN A 269 -2.46 -13.95 -5.16
C GLN A 269 -3.43 -14.20 -6.34
N GLN A 270 -4.74 -14.15 -6.08
CA GLN A 270 -5.76 -14.28 -7.14
C GLN A 270 -5.62 -13.17 -8.19
N SER A 271 -5.33 -11.95 -7.76
CA SER A 271 -5.02 -10.84 -8.66
C SER A 271 -3.76 -11.10 -9.52
N SER A 272 -2.69 -11.67 -8.94
CA SER A 272 -1.49 -12.08 -9.70
C SER A 272 -1.85 -13.10 -10.78
N PHE A 273 -2.60 -14.13 -10.41
CA PHE A 273 -3.00 -15.20 -11.32
C PHE A 273 -3.85 -14.64 -12.47
N ASN A 274 -4.85 -13.82 -12.15
CA ASN A 274 -5.69 -13.15 -13.16
C ASN A 274 -4.88 -12.26 -14.10
N HIS A 275 -3.85 -11.56 -13.60
CA HIS A 275 -2.95 -10.77 -14.42
C HIS A 275 -2.13 -11.65 -15.39
N MET A 276 -1.57 -12.76 -14.90
CA MET A 276 -0.83 -13.71 -15.74
C MET A 276 -1.72 -14.32 -16.83
N VAL A 277 -2.93 -14.79 -16.48
CA VAL A 277 -3.90 -15.34 -17.44
C VAL A 277 -4.27 -14.31 -18.50
N ARG A 278 -4.53 -13.05 -18.12
CA ARG A 278 -4.81 -11.96 -19.08
C ARG A 278 -3.61 -11.66 -19.98
N GLY A 279 -2.39 -11.72 -19.45
CA GLY A 279 -1.15 -11.59 -20.23
C GLY A 279 -1.02 -12.69 -21.29
N LEU A 280 -1.27 -13.94 -20.90
CA LEU A 280 -1.27 -15.10 -21.81
C LEU A 280 -2.34 -14.96 -22.89
N LEU A 281 -3.59 -14.61 -22.53
CA LEU A 281 -4.68 -14.39 -23.49
C LEU A 281 -4.39 -13.25 -24.47
N ARG A 282 -3.74 -12.17 -24.01
CA ARG A 282 -3.26 -11.07 -24.89
C ARG A 282 -2.16 -11.55 -25.83
N GLY A 283 -1.23 -12.37 -25.33
CA GLY A 283 -0.21 -13.02 -26.16
C GLY A 283 -0.82 -13.89 -27.26
N MET A 284 -1.79 -14.73 -26.91
CA MET A 284 -2.48 -15.61 -27.86
C MET A 284 -3.29 -14.83 -28.91
N THR A 285 -3.96 -13.74 -28.52
CA THR A 285 -4.70 -12.88 -29.46
C THR A 285 -3.79 -12.07 -30.37
N LEU A 286 -2.61 -11.64 -29.90
CA LEU A 286 -1.59 -11.01 -30.73
C LEU A 286 -0.96 -12.01 -31.72
N ILE A 287 -0.69 -13.23 -31.28
CA ILE A 287 -0.19 -14.32 -32.15
C ILE A 287 -1.23 -14.67 -33.21
N SER A 288 -2.52 -14.79 -32.83
CA SER A 288 -3.61 -15.02 -33.78
C SER A 288 -3.75 -13.89 -34.81
N ARG A 289 -3.64 -12.62 -34.39
CA ARG A 289 -3.64 -11.47 -35.32
C ARG A 289 -2.42 -11.46 -36.24
N LYS A 290 -1.24 -11.85 -35.74
CA LYS A 290 -0.01 -11.94 -36.53
C LYS A 290 -0.12 -13.06 -37.57
N LEU A 291 -0.64 -14.22 -37.19
CA LEU A 291 -0.94 -15.34 -38.09
C LEU A 291 -1.98 -14.97 -39.16
N CYS A 292 -3.07 -14.29 -38.79
CA CYS A 292 -4.07 -13.80 -39.75
C CYS A 292 -3.50 -12.76 -40.72
N ARG A 293 -2.56 -11.92 -40.28
CA ARG A 293 -1.89 -10.93 -41.13
C ARG A 293 -0.95 -11.62 -42.13
N THR A 294 -0.12 -12.55 -41.66
CA THR A 294 0.77 -13.34 -42.53
C THR A 294 -0.01 -14.18 -43.53
N ALA A 295 -1.14 -14.79 -43.12
CA ALA A 295 -2.01 -15.53 -44.05
C ALA A 295 -2.63 -14.63 -45.12
N ARG A 296 -3.00 -13.38 -44.78
CA ARG A 296 -3.48 -12.41 -45.77
C ARG A 296 -2.38 -11.95 -46.73
N GLU A 297 -1.17 -11.75 -46.24
CA GLU A 297 0.00 -11.38 -47.05
C GLU A 297 0.32 -12.50 -48.06
N VAL A 298 0.36 -13.76 -47.63
CA VAL A 298 0.55 -14.94 -48.50
C VAL A 298 -0.59 -15.12 -49.52
N MET A 299 -1.84 -14.89 -49.11
CA MET A 299 -2.99 -14.96 -50.04
C MET A 299 -3.00 -13.83 -51.08
N MET A 300 -2.38 -12.68 -50.80
CA MET A 300 -2.24 -11.59 -51.77
C MET A 300 -1.08 -11.83 -52.74
N GLU A 301 0.02 -12.45 -52.29
CA GLU A 301 1.15 -12.82 -53.17
C GLU A 301 0.79 -13.94 -54.15
N HIS A 302 -0.12 -14.85 -53.79
CA HIS A 302 -0.55 -15.95 -54.67
C HIS A 302 -1.78 -15.67 -55.55
N LYS A 303 -2.21 -14.40 -55.69
CA LYS A 303 -3.28 -13.98 -56.62
C LYS A 303 -2.79 -13.32 -57.92
N LEU A 304 -1.55 -13.60 -58.32
CA LEU A 304 -1.01 -13.21 -59.63
C LEU A 304 -0.46 -14.43 -60.37
N VAL A 305 -1.35 -15.29 -60.86
CA VAL A 305 -1.23 -16.03 -62.14
C VAL A 305 -2.63 -16.22 -62.70
#